data_AF-A0A7Y3IZI9-F1
#
_entry.id   AF-A0A7Y3IZI9-F1
#
_cell.length_a   1.000
_cell.length_b   1.000
_cell.length_c   1.000
_cell.angle_alpha   90.00
_cell.angle_beta   90.00
_cell.angle_gamma   90.00
#
_symmetry.space_group_name_H-M   'P 1'
#
loop_
_entity.id
_entity.type
_entity.pdbx_description
1 polymer ?
#
loop_
_entity_poly.entity_id
_entity_poly.type
_entity_poly.pdbx_seq_one_letter_code
_entity_poly.pdbx_strand_id
1 'polypeptide(L)'
;MSSWSQSLVKQTREILYDLPVEVFFLAEKIGHKGVCLKHIDGRKGYISLNDCVDDQYTIRSHETDEILADFKTIDALVAADWAVD
;
A
#
# COMPACT_ATOMS: atom_id res chain seq x y z
N MET A 1 8.58 2.83 -20.01
CA MET A 1 7.40 2.37 -19.24
C MET A 1 7.89 1.25 -18.37
N SER A 2 8.32 1.58 -17.15
CA SER A 2 8.63 0.58 -16.14
C SER A 2 7.34 0.34 -15.38
N SER A 3 6.85 -0.89 -15.38
CA SER A 3 5.75 -1.32 -14.54
C SER A 3 6.28 -2.40 -13.60
N TRP A 4 5.62 -2.59 -12.46
CA TRP A 4 5.96 -3.68 -11.56
C TRP A 4 5.79 -5.05 -12.22
N SER A 5 6.50 -6.05 -11.71
CA SER A 5 6.35 -7.43 -12.18
C SER A 5 4.96 -7.96 -11.85
N GLN A 6 4.43 -8.85 -12.69
CA GLN A 6 3.14 -9.51 -12.46
C GLN A 6 3.05 -10.19 -11.09
N SER A 7 4.16 -10.75 -10.59
CA SER A 7 4.22 -11.38 -9.28
C SER A 7 4.05 -10.38 -8.14
N LEU A 8 4.71 -9.22 -8.22
CA LEU A 8 4.61 -8.18 -7.20
C LEU A 8 3.24 -7.53 -7.20
N VAL A 9 2.67 -7.32 -8.38
CA VAL A 9 1.30 -6.87 -8.57
C VAL A 9 0.30 -7.84 -7.94
N LYS A 10 0.48 -9.15 -8.15
CA LYS A 10 -0.37 -10.17 -7.52
C LYS A 10 -0.24 -10.17 -6.00
N GLN A 11 0.99 -10.13 -5.48
CA GLN A 11 1.26 -10.08 -4.04
C GLN A 11 0.64 -8.83 -3.38
N THR A 12 0.72 -7.68 -4.05
CA THR A 12 0.08 -6.44 -3.58
C THR A 12 -1.42 -6.63 -3.43
N ARG A 13 -2.07 -7.27 -4.41
CA ARG A 13 -3.50 -7.58 -4.33
C ARG A 13 -3.82 -8.51 -3.16
N GLU A 14 -3.08 -9.60 -3.01
CA GLU A 14 -3.31 -10.57 -1.93
C GLU A 14 -3.18 -9.91 -0.55
N ILE A 15 -2.14 -9.10 -0.32
CA ILE A 15 -1.93 -8.42 0.97
C ILE A 15 -3.03 -7.38 1.25
N LEU A 16 -3.42 -6.58 0.25
CA LEU A 16 -4.44 -5.53 0.45
C LEU A 16 -5.87 -6.06 0.44
N TYR A 17 -6.12 -7.26 -0.10
CA TYR A 17 -7.44 -7.89 -0.16
C TYR A 17 -7.68 -8.83 1.03
N ASP A 18 -6.76 -9.75 1.30
CA ASP A 18 -6.92 -10.73 2.39
C ASP A 18 -6.69 -10.10 3.77
N LEU A 19 -6.13 -8.89 3.81
CA LEU A 19 -5.78 -8.14 5.02
C LEU A 19 -5.19 -9.05 6.10
N PRO A 20 -4.09 -9.78 5.79
CA PRO A 20 -3.47 -10.65 6.76
C PRO A 20 -3.07 -9.82 7.97
N VAL A 21 -3.80 -10.02 9.06
CA VAL A 21 -3.68 -9.27 10.31
C VAL A 21 -2.23 -9.27 10.82
N GLU A 22 -1.49 -10.33 10.52
CA GLU A 22 -0.06 -10.49 10.78
C GLU A 22 0.82 -9.42 10.13
N VAL A 23 0.49 -8.96 8.92
CA VAL A 23 1.24 -7.92 8.20
C VAL A 23 1.06 -6.57 8.89
N PHE A 24 -0.16 -6.27 9.35
CA PHE A 24 -0.44 -5.04 10.11
C PHE A 24 0.19 -5.07 11.50
N PHE A 25 0.13 -6.21 12.20
CA PHE A 25 0.84 -6.38 13.47
C PHE A 25 2.36 -6.29 13.31
N LEU A 26 2.91 -6.81 12.21
CA LEU A 26 4.33 -6.69 11.92
C LEU A 26 4.68 -5.23 11.71
N ALA A 27 3.93 -4.52 10.85
CA ALA A 27 4.11 -3.10 10.59
C ALA A 27 4.12 -2.29 11.90
N GLU A 28 3.17 -2.52 12.79
CA GLU A 28 3.12 -1.85 14.09
C GLU A 28 4.35 -2.16 14.95
N LYS A 29 4.78 -3.43 15.00
CA LYS A 29 5.99 -3.84 15.74
C LYS A 29 7.28 -3.21 15.22
N ILE A 30 7.38 -2.97 13.91
CA ILE A 30 8.53 -2.28 13.31
C ILE A 30 8.37 -0.75 13.29
N GLY A 31 7.34 -0.22 13.95
CA GLY A 31 7.11 1.23 14.10
C GLY A 31 6.46 1.89 12.89
N HIS A 32 5.93 1.11 11.94
CA HIS A 32 5.20 1.59 10.79
C HIS A 32 3.71 1.71 11.10
N LYS A 33 3.08 2.73 10.52
CA LYS A 33 1.65 3.06 10.72
C LYS A 33 0.69 2.22 9.88
N GLY A 34 1.21 1.27 9.10
CA GLY A 34 0.44 0.45 8.16
C GLY A 34 1.32 -0.31 7.17
N VAL A 35 0.70 -0.89 6.14
CA VAL A 35 1.39 -1.61 5.06
C VAL A 35 2.21 -0.62 4.25
N CYS A 36 3.50 -0.88 4.08
CA CYS A 36 4.39 -0.05 3.28
C CYS A 36 4.19 -0.31 1.79
N LEU A 37 4.12 0.77 1.02
CA LEU A 37 4.05 0.76 -0.43
C LEU A 37 5.14 1.64 -1.03
N LYS A 38 5.52 1.26 -2.24
CA LYS A 38 6.44 1.98 -3.08
C LYS A 38 5.85 2.19 -4.46
N HIS A 39 5.97 3.41 -4.94
CA HIS A 39 5.65 3.77 -6.31
C HIS A 39 6.86 3.54 -7.22
N ILE A 40 6.65 3.24 -8.49
CA ILE A 40 7.72 2.94 -9.45
C ILE A 40 8.74 4.10 -9.62
N ASP A 41 8.31 5.34 -9.37
CA ASP A 41 9.17 6.53 -9.40
C ASP A 41 10.04 6.73 -8.14
N GLY A 42 9.90 5.85 -7.14
CA GLY A 42 10.67 5.89 -5.90
C GLY A 42 9.96 6.52 -4.71
N ARG A 43 8.76 7.10 -4.87
CA ARG A 43 7.95 7.55 -3.73
C ARG A 43 7.60 6.37 -2.81
N LYS A 44 7.59 6.64 -1.50
CA LYS A 44 7.24 5.67 -0.47
C LYS A 44 6.10 6.19 0.39
N GLY A 45 5.17 5.32 0.71
CA GLY A 45 4.06 5.65 1.60
C GLY A 45 3.49 4.41 2.24
N TYR A 46 2.45 4.59 3.04
CA TYR A 46 1.76 3.48 3.69
C TYR A 46 0.25 3.62 3.57
N ILE A 47 -0.43 2.48 3.69
CA ILE A 47 -1.89 2.39 3.86
C ILE A 47 -2.14 1.84 5.27
N SER A 48 -3.00 2.51 6.04
CA SER A 48 -3.35 2.04 7.37
C SER A 48 -4.34 0.88 7.32
N LEU A 49 -4.50 0.15 8.42
CA LEU A 49 -5.52 -0.90 8.50
C LEU A 49 -6.93 -0.34 8.30
N ASN A 50 -7.21 0.85 8.86
CA ASN A 50 -8.53 1.46 8.78
C ASN A 50 -8.88 1.83 7.34
N ASP A 51 -7.92 2.38 6.59
CA ASP A 51 -8.05 2.67 5.16
C ASP A 51 -8.49 1.40 4.40
N CYS A 52 -7.82 0.27 4.66
CA CYS A 52 -8.19 -1.00 4.05
C CYS A 52 -9.58 -1.52 4.45
N VAL A 53 -9.95 -1.42 5.74
CA VAL A 53 -11.25 -1.88 6.26
C VAL A 53 -12.41 -1.04 5.71
N ASP A 54 -12.17 0.24 5.44
CA ASP A 54 -13.14 1.18 4.90
C ASP A 54 -13.20 1.17 3.36
N ASP A 55 -12.52 0.22 2.69
CA ASP A 55 -12.35 0.15 1.23
C ASP A 55 -11.82 1.47 0.62
N GLN A 56 -10.96 2.18 1.37
CA GLN A 56 -10.33 3.44 0.97
C GLN A 56 -8.82 3.30 0.97
N TYR A 57 -8.18 3.16 -0.18
CA TYR A 57 -6.73 2.92 -0.27
C TYR A 57 -5.97 4.26 -0.33
N THR A 58 -6.03 5.02 0.77
CA THR A 58 -5.28 6.27 0.91
C THR A 58 -3.82 6.00 1.28
N ILE A 59 -2.90 6.41 0.41
CA ILE A 59 -1.46 6.30 0.62
C ILE A 59 -0.95 7.58 1.26
N ARG A 60 -0.35 7.48 2.46
CA ARG A 60 0.28 8.60 3.15
C ARG A 60 1.80 8.50 3.14
N SER A 61 2.49 9.62 3.04
CA SER A 61 3.95 9.70 3.10
C SER A 61 4.46 9.19 4.45
N HIS A 62 5.50 8.35 4.42
CA HIS A 62 6.16 7.93 5.66
C HIS A 62 6.83 9.09 6.41
N GLU A 63 7.26 10.12 5.69
CA GLU A 63 8.03 11.24 6.26
C GLU A 63 7.13 12.35 6.78
N THR A 64 6.09 12.69 6.03
CA THR A 64 5.26 13.89 6.29
C THR A 64 3.84 13.56 6.74
N ASP A 65 3.41 12.31 6.65
CA ASP A 65 2.01 11.89 6.87
C ASP A 65 0.99 12.50 5.90
N GLU A 66 1.46 13.22 4.89
CA GLU A 66 0.62 13.83 3.87
C GLU A 66 0.08 12.78 2.89
N ILE A 67 -1.12 13.03 2.37
CA ILE A 67 -1.73 12.16 1.36
C ILE A 67 -0.95 12.29 0.05
N LEU A 68 -0.40 11.17 -0.41
CA LEU A 68 0.28 11.05 -1.70
C LEU A 68 -0.67 10.64 -2.82
N ALA A 69 -1.66 9.80 -2.50
CA ALA A 69 -2.69 9.34 -3.41
C ALA A 69 -3.90 8.78 -2.63
N ASP A 70 -5.07 8.79 -3.26
CA ASP A 70 -6.27 8.09 -2.78
C ASP A 70 -6.88 7.27 -3.92
N PHE A 71 -7.24 6.03 -3.61
CA PHE A 71 -7.84 5.11 -4.57
C PHE A 71 -9.06 4.43 -3.96
N LYS A 72 -10.08 4.19 -4.79
CA LYS A 72 -11.31 3.46 -4.39
C LYS A 72 -11.22 1.95 -4.61
N THR A 73 -10.17 1.48 -5.27
CA THR A 73 -9.97 0.04 -5.52
C THR A 73 -8.48 -0.28 -5.54
N ILE A 74 -8.14 -1.52 -5.19
CA ILE A 74 -6.77 -2.05 -5.31
C ILE A 74 -6.31 -2.01 -6.77
N ASP A 75 -7.20 -2.28 -7.73
CA ASP A 75 -6.84 -2.23 -9.15
C ASP A 75 -6.45 -0.82 -9.61
N ALA A 76 -7.11 0.22 -9.11
CA ALA A 76 -6.73 1.61 -9.40
C ALA A 76 -5.36 1.95 -8.79
N LEU A 77 -5.08 1.46 -7.58
CA LEU A 77 -3.78 1.63 -6.92
C LEU A 77 -2.65 0.97 -7.73
N VAL A 78 -2.85 -0.27 -8.14
CA VAL A 78 -1.88 -1.04 -8.95
C VAL A 78 -1.70 -0.40 -10.33
N ALA A 79 -2.79 0.06 -10.96
CA ALA A 79 -2.74 0.76 -12.24
C ALA A 79 -2.02 2.11 -12.16
N ALA A 80 -1.94 2.69 -10.97
CA ALA A 80 -1.16 3.89 -10.67
C ALA A 80 0.26 3.55 -10.19
N ASP A 81 0.79 2.36 -10.51
CA ASP A 81 2.17 1.94 -10.26
C ASP A 81 2.59 1.90 -8.78
N TRP A 82 1.63 1.76 -7.87
CA TRP A 82 1.90 1.45 -6.45
C TRP A 82 1.92 -0.06 -6.21
N ALA A 83 2.88 -0.51 -5.43
CA ALA A 83 3.00 -1.89 -4.99
C ALA A 83 3.50 -1.94 -3.54
N VAL A 84 3.34 -3.08 -2.87
CA VAL A 84 3.99 -3.31 -1.56
C VAL A 84 5.53 -3.23 -1.69
N ASP A 85 6.20 -2.63 -0.70
CA ASP A 85 7.69 -2.54 -0.62
C ASP A 85 8.30 -3.79 0.03
#